data_AF-S2XIJ5-F1
#
_entry.id   AF-S2XIJ5-F1
#
_cell.length_a   1.000
_cell.length_b   1.000
_cell.length_c   1.000
_cell.angle_alpha   90.00
_cell.angle_beta   90.00
_cell.angle_gamma   90.00
#
_symmetry.space_group_name_H-M   'P 1'
#
loop_
_entity.id
_entity.type
_entity.pdbx_description
1 polymer ?
#
loop_
_entity_poly.entity_id
_entity_poly.type
_entity_poly.pdbx_seq_one_letter_code
_entity_poly.pdbx_strand_id
1 'polypeptide(L)'
;MKHLINYAYHHASAYKTKKSIFNIIIGKKSHQTFFDAVSLNLLSLYGCAPKLKMQTFEQIIKEETITTELKITNQVTFPCLQASFNAIQLLTQTYSYARHNQMAFQPISSQTEVHQVVKQIYQSDQIENILSQLEQELRTLYQNLEAQREKIYSHYLLTGFDEPMYTFTQISMIESIESEDLFKMFYEELVLIYLMINESSDFPILSQCALRLHVSQPVHQTAQLLNQGYNLQKIAQIEGVRENTIEDHILDLFMKNQMYNYQDFLHHFNQEFINQYNAEPYQRLKRYKERFDNMSYFEIKLAIVGIAKGELDA
;
A
#
# COMPACT_ATOMS: atom_id res chain seq x y z
N MET A 1 4.80 14.87 7.01
CA MET A 1 4.87 14.58 5.56
C MET A 1 6.26 14.76 4.95
N LYS A 2 7.06 15.74 5.40
CA LYS A 2 8.42 16.01 4.89
C LYS A 2 9.34 14.80 5.01
N HIS A 3 9.30 14.08 6.14
CA HIS A 3 10.10 12.87 6.35
C HIS A 3 9.87 11.80 5.28
N LEU A 4 8.62 11.53 4.90
CA LEU A 4 8.29 10.56 3.85
C LEU A 4 8.84 11.00 2.48
N ILE A 5 8.71 12.29 2.16
CA ILE A 5 9.20 12.86 0.90
C ILE A 5 10.73 12.80 0.82
N ASN A 6 11.41 13.18 1.91
CA ASN A 6 12.86 13.11 2.00
C ASN A 6 13.35 11.67 1.90
N TYR A 7 12.73 10.73 2.62
CA TYR A 7 13.05 9.31 2.50
C TYR A 7 12.93 8.83 1.06
N ALA A 8 11.78 9.06 0.40
CA ALA A 8 11.55 8.63 -0.97
C ALA A 8 12.59 9.23 -1.95
N TYR A 9 12.93 10.50 -1.77
CA TYR A 9 13.94 11.15 -2.59
C TYR A 9 15.34 10.56 -2.40
N HIS A 10 15.81 10.44 -1.16
CA HIS A 10 17.13 9.90 -0.88
C HIS A 10 17.25 8.43 -1.28
N HIS A 11 16.18 7.65 -1.10
CA HIS A 11 16.11 6.25 -1.50
C HIS A 11 16.23 6.06 -3.04
N ALA A 12 15.54 6.89 -3.83
CA ALA A 12 15.41 6.68 -5.27
C ALA A 12 16.24 7.60 -6.18
N SER A 13 16.81 8.69 -5.66
CA SER A 13 17.45 9.75 -6.48
C SER A 13 18.70 9.31 -7.25
N ALA A 14 19.39 8.26 -6.79
CA ALA A 14 20.50 7.66 -7.53
C ALA A 14 20.04 6.99 -8.84
N TYR A 15 18.78 6.57 -8.90
CA TYR A 15 18.26 5.70 -9.97
C TYR A 15 17.22 6.38 -10.85
N LYS A 16 16.44 7.30 -10.27
CA LYS A 16 15.30 7.96 -10.92
C LYS A 16 15.41 9.48 -10.88
N THR A 17 14.70 10.12 -11.80
CA THR A 17 14.63 11.58 -11.85
C THR A 17 13.74 12.12 -10.73
N LYS A 18 13.99 13.37 -10.30
CA LYS A 18 13.11 14.13 -9.39
C LYS A 18 11.64 14.07 -9.80
N LYS A 19 11.36 14.15 -11.10
CA LYS A 19 9.99 14.10 -11.65
C LYS A 19 9.33 12.73 -11.46
N SER A 20 10.07 11.63 -11.60
CA SER A 20 9.53 10.27 -11.36
C SER A 20 9.19 10.10 -9.87
N ILE A 21 10.09 10.50 -8.98
CA ILE A 21 9.86 10.46 -7.52
C ILE A 21 8.66 11.33 -7.13
N PHE A 22 8.59 12.55 -7.65
CA PHE A 22 7.43 13.44 -7.45
C PHE A 22 6.12 12.78 -7.91
N ASN A 23 6.11 12.13 -9.08
CA ASN A 23 4.92 11.45 -9.59
C ASN A 23 4.45 10.32 -8.65
N ILE A 24 5.37 9.59 -8.01
CA ILE A 24 5.03 8.57 -7.00
C ILE A 24 4.35 9.24 -5.80
N ILE A 25 4.97 10.28 -5.24
CA ILE A 25 4.47 11.00 -4.06
C ILE A 25 3.05 11.56 -4.28
N ILE A 26 2.77 12.13 -5.45
CA ILE A 26 1.43 12.65 -5.77
C ILE A 26 0.44 11.56 -6.22
N GLY A 27 0.91 10.33 -6.45
CA GLY A 27 0.07 9.22 -6.91
C GLY A 27 -0.40 9.38 -8.36
N LYS A 28 0.49 9.83 -9.26
CA LYS A 28 0.15 10.00 -10.68
C LYS A 28 -0.28 8.67 -11.30
N LYS A 29 -1.56 8.60 -11.69
CA LYS A 29 -2.22 7.44 -12.32
C LYS A 29 -1.63 7.13 -13.70
N SER A 30 -0.50 6.43 -13.73
CA SER A 30 0.12 5.92 -14.95
C SER A 30 0.86 4.63 -14.65
N HIS A 31 0.84 3.69 -15.58
CA HIS A 31 1.50 2.39 -15.45
C HIS A 31 2.98 2.54 -15.02
N GLN A 32 3.73 3.42 -15.69
CA GLN A 32 5.15 3.64 -15.36
C GLN A 32 5.38 4.17 -13.93
N THR A 33 4.51 5.05 -13.43
CA THR A 33 4.70 5.59 -12.06
C THR A 33 4.41 4.53 -11.02
N PHE A 34 3.39 3.69 -11.25
CA PHE A 34 3.06 2.58 -10.36
C PHE A 34 4.16 1.52 -10.36
N PHE A 35 4.67 1.16 -11.54
CA PHE A 35 5.85 0.30 -11.69
C PHE A 35 7.08 0.88 -10.98
N ASP A 36 7.38 2.17 -11.16
CA ASP A 36 8.49 2.81 -10.46
C ASP A 36 8.30 2.70 -8.94
N ALA A 37 7.09 2.92 -8.41
CA ALA A 37 6.80 2.79 -6.98
C ALA A 37 7.06 1.37 -6.45
N VAL A 38 6.62 0.33 -7.16
CA VAL A 38 6.89 -1.06 -6.77
C VAL A 38 8.38 -1.38 -6.87
N SER A 39 9.00 -1.09 -8.02
CA SER A 39 10.41 -1.43 -8.28
C SER A 39 11.37 -0.79 -7.28
N LEU A 40 11.05 0.39 -6.75
CA LEU A 40 11.86 1.13 -5.78
C LEU A 40 11.46 0.85 -4.33
N ASN A 41 10.56 -0.10 -4.07
CA ASN A 41 10.01 -0.35 -2.74
C ASN A 41 9.35 0.90 -2.09
N LEU A 42 8.72 1.76 -2.90
CA LEU A 42 8.04 2.99 -2.47
C LEU A 42 6.52 2.91 -2.61
N LEU A 43 5.93 1.71 -2.80
CA LEU A 43 4.49 1.59 -3.06
C LEU A 43 3.66 2.18 -1.92
N SER A 44 4.01 1.92 -0.66
CA SER A 44 3.34 2.49 0.52
C SER A 44 3.47 4.01 0.67
N LEU A 45 4.32 4.67 -0.15
CA LEU A 45 4.41 6.14 -0.25
C LEU A 45 3.70 6.69 -1.49
N TYR A 46 3.23 5.81 -2.39
CA TYR A 46 2.48 6.21 -3.56
C TYR A 46 1.21 6.96 -3.13
N GLY A 47 1.09 8.20 -3.60
CA GLY A 47 -0.07 9.04 -3.31
C GLY A 47 -0.14 9.56 -1.87
N CYS A 48 0.97 9.60 -1.12
CA CYS A 48 0.98 10.15 0.23
C CYS A 48 0.75 11.67 0.28
N ALA A 49 0.96 12.39 -0.84
CA ALA A 49 0.78 13.84 -0.92
C ALA A 49 0.15 14.27 -2.27
N PRO A 50 -1.11 13.92 -2.58
CA PRO A 50 -1.70 14.08 -3.91
C PRO A 50 -1.86 15.54 -4.36
N LYS A 51 -1.88 16.49 -3.42
CA LYS A 51 -2.00 17.94 -3.69
C LYS A 51 -0.65 18.67 -3.68
N LEU A 52 0.46 17.96 -3.51
CA LEU A 52 1.80 18.55 -3.45
C LEU A 52 2.16 19.20 -4.78
N LYS A 53 2.70 20.42 -4.71
CA LYS A 53 3.24 21.13 -5.88
C LYS A 53 4.72 20.83 -6.05
N MET A 54 5.18 20.79 -7.30
CA MET A 54 6.60 20.51 -7.61
C MET A 54 7.57 21.48 -6.92
N GLN A 55 7.23 22.78 -6.83
CA GLN A 55 8.06 23.76 -6.14
C GLN A 55 8.23 23.44 -4.64
N THR A 56 7.15 23.04 -3.98
CA THR A 56 7.18 22.63 -2.56
C THR A 56 7.98 21.34 -2.39
N PHE A 57 7.83 20.37 -3.29
CA PHE A 57 8.67 19.16 -3.32
C PHE A 57 10.16 19.52 -3.41
N GLU A 58 10.53 20.42 -4.33
CA GLU A 58 11.91 20.87 -4.50
C GLU A 58 12.46 21.65 -3.31
N GLN A 59 11.61 22.35 -2.56
CA GLN A 59 12.00 22.99 -1.30
C GLN A 59 12.28 21.94 -0.23
N ILE A 60 11.40 20.96 -0.06
CA ILE A 60 11.54 19.90 0.96
C ILE A 60 12.84 19.11 0.76
N ILE A 61 13.15 18.69 -0.47
CA ILE A 61 14.37 17.89 -0.75
C ILE A 61 15.68 18.70 -0.68
N LYS A 62 15.61 20.01 -0.47
CA LYS A 62 16.78 20.87 -0.21
C LYS A 62 17.03 21.07 1.29
N GLU A 63 16.06 20.78 2.14
CA GLU A 63 16.20 20.89 3.59
C GLU A 63 17.19 19.81 4.09
N GLU A 64 17.99 20.14 5.11
CA GLU A 64 19.05 19.25 5.64
C GLU A 64 18.51 18.06 6.48
N THR A 65 17.21 18.02 6.77
CA THR A 65 16.60 16.94 7.56
C THR A 65 16.44 15.68 6.70
N ILE A 66 17.53 14.91 6.60
CA ILE A 66 17.57 13.64 5.88
C ILE A 66 16.93 12.56 6.75
N THR A 67 15.84 11.96 6.25
CA THR A 67 15.26 10.75 6.85
C THR A 67 15.81 9.54 6.11
N THR A 68 16.68 8.79 6.77
CA THR A 68 17.31 7.59 6.20
C THR A 68 16.53 6.32 6.51
N GLU A 69 15.75 6.31 7.60
CA GLU A 69 15.00 5.13 8.05
C GLU A 69 13.51 5.43 8.12
N LEU A 70 12.75 4.59 7.43
CA LEU A 70 11.30 4.64 7.38
C LEU A 70 10.77 3.22 7.18
N LYS A 71 9.78 2.81 8.00
CA LYS A 71 9.10 1.53 7.78
C LYS A 71 8.20 1.64 6.54
N ILE A 72 8.47 0.81 5.53
CA ILE A 72 7.78 0.80 4.23
C ILE A 72 7.28 -0.61 3.91
N THR A 73 6.32 -0.69 2.99
CA THR A 73 5.83 -1.95 2.41
C THR A 73 5.53 -1.79 0.92
N ASN A 74 5.64 -2.91 0.20
CA ASN A 74 5.27 -3.08 -1.20
C ASN A 74 3.94 -3.82 -1.41
N GLN A 75 3.15 -3.99 -0.35
CA GLN A 75 1.84 -4.65 -0.42
C GLN A 75 0.72 -3.70 -0.86
N VAL A 76 0.74 -2.45 -0.40
CA VAL A 76 -0.33 -1.46 -0.63
C VAL A 76 0.18 -0.03 -0.74
N THR A 77 -0.70 0.88 -1.19
CA THR A 77 -0.42 2.32 -1.31
C THR A 77 -0.80 3.10 -0.05
N PHE A 78 -0.31 4.34 0.09
CA PHE A 78 -0.67 5.21 1.22
C PHE A 78 -2.19 5.42 1.36
N PRO A 79 -2.97 5.70 0.29
CA PRO A 79 -4.42 5.78 0.40
C PRO A 79 -5.07 4.51 0.95
N CYS A 80 -4.60 3.32 0.58
CA CYS A 80 -5.11 2.05 1.10
C CYS A 80 -4.78 1.88 2.60
N LEU A 81 -3.57 2.26 3.02
CA LEU A 81 -3.19 2.24 4.44
C LEU A 81 -4.15 3.13 5.26
N GLN A 82 -4.37 4.36 4.79
CA GLN A 82 -5.27 5.31 5.46
C GLN A 82 -6.73 4.84 5.46
N ALA A 83 -7.22 4.32 4.33
CA ALA A 83 -8.58 3.79 4.24
C ALA A 83 -8.79 2.56 5.13
N SER A 84 -7.76 1.69 5.27
CA SER A 84 -7.80 0.52 6.16
C SER A 84 -7.89 0.93 7.62
N PHE A 85 -7.11 1.92 8.04
CA PHE A 85 -7.22 2.45 9.39
C PHE A 85 -8.56 3.17 9.62
N ASN A 86 -9.06 3.92 8.64
CA ASN A 86 -10.39 4.53 8.71
C ASN A 86 -11.50 3.47 8.86
N ALA A 87 -11.35 2.29 8.23
CA ALA A 87 -12.26 1.17 8.41
C ALA A 87 -12.21 0.62 9.84
N ILE A 88 -11.01 0.47 10.43
CA ILE A 88 -10.86 0.08 11.84
C ILE A 88 -11.51 1.13 12.77
N GLN A 89 -11.28 2.42 12.52
CA GLN A 89 -11.87 3.50 13.31
C GLN A 89 -13.40 3.49 13.22
N LEU A 90 -13.95 3.39 12.00
CA LEU A 90 -15.39 3.35 11.80
C LEU A 90 -16.02 2.08 12.37
N LEU A 91 -15.33 0.94 12.28
CA LEU A 91 -15.78 -0.32 12.89
C LEU A 91 -15.85 -0.18 14.41
N THR A 92 -14.77 0.34 15.02
CA THR A 92 -14.68 0.61 16.46
C THR A 92 -15.80 1.55 16.91
N GLN A 93 -16.02 2.65 16.16
CA GLN A 93 -17.11 3.59 16.41
C GLN A 93 -18.47 2.88 16.35
N THR A 94 -18.74 2.16 15.25
CA THR A 94 -20.01 1.45 15.02
C THR A 94 -20.33 0.50 16.16
N TYR A 95 -19.36 -0.31 16.58
CA TYR A 95 -19.56 -1.29 17.65
C TYR A 95 -19.65 -0.66 19.04
N SER A 96 -18.90 0.42 19.29
CA SER A 96 -19.03 1.19 20.54
C SER A 96 -20.46 1.74 20.67
N TYR A 97 -20.99 2.34 19.62
CA TYR A 97 -22.39 2.80 19.55
C TYR A 97 -23.41 1.66 19.66
N ALA A 98 -23.13 0.49 19.08
CA ALA A 98 -23.98 -0.71 19.16
C ALA A 98 -24.15 -1.21 20.60
N ARG A 99 -23.05 -1.24 21.37
CA ARG A 99 -23.09 -1.63 22.80
C ARG A 99 -23.96 -0.70 23.65
N HIS A 100 -24.09 0.55 23.25
CA HIS A 100 -24.93 1.54 23.92
C HIS A 100 -26.36 1.61 23.34
N ASN A 101 -26.75 0.67 22.48
CA ASN A 101 -28.06 0.62 21.83
C ASN A 101 -28.39 1.90 21.02
N GLN A 102 -27.36 2.57 20.47
CA GLN A 102 -27.52 3.77 19.66
C GLN A 102 -26.96 3.57 18.27
N MET A 103 -27.81 3.42 17.26
CA MET A 103 -27.37 3.22 15.87
C MET A 103 -27.42 4.46 14.99
N ALA A 104 -27.94 5.56 15.54
CA ALA A 104 -27.90 6.86 14.89
C ALA A 104 -26.66 7.62 15.36
N PHE A 105 -25.62 7.65 14.54
CA PHE A 105 -24.41 8.43 14.79
C PHE A 105 -23.84 8.97 13.47
N GLN A 106 -22.97 9.97 13.57
CA GLN A 106 -22.25 10.50 12.43
C GLN A 106 -20.97 9.67 12.19
N PRO A 107 -20.83 8.98 11.03
CA PRO A 107 -19.64 8.19 10.73
C PRO A 107 -18.37 9.03 10.68
N ILE A 108 -17.27 8.51 11.22
CA ILE A 108 -15.96 9.20 11.24
C ILE A 108 -15.34 9.40 9.85
N SER A 109 -15.71 8.57 8.88
CA SER A 109 -15.25 8.64 7.49
C SER A 109 -16.43 8.90 6.56
N SER A 110 -16.21 9.66 5.48
CA SER A 110 -17.18 9.84 4.38
C SER A 110 -16.89 8.96 3.17
N GLN A 111 -15.86 8.10 3.24
CA GLN A 111 -15.43 7.29 2.10
C GLN A 111 -16.37 6.09 1.90
N THR A 112 -16.91 5.96 0.69
CA THR A 112 -17.86 4.89 0.35
C THR A 112 -17.28 3.49 0.53
N GLU A 113 -16.01 3.27 0.14
CA GLU A 113 -15.34 1.99 0.29
C GLU A 113 -15.20 1.57 1.77
N VAL A 114 -14.84 2.52 2.64
CA VAL A 114 -14.77 2.32 4.09
C VAL A 114 -16.13 1.93 4.67
N HIS A 115 -17.21 2.59 4.21
CA HIS A 115 -18.57 2.25 4.64
C HIS A 115 -19.00 0.86 4.18
N GLN A 116 -18.66 0.48 2.95
CA GLN A 116 -19.01 -0.84 2.41
C GLN A 116 -18.35 -1.96 3.21
N VAL A 117 -17.06 -1.81 3.52
CA VAL A 117 -16.31 -2.76 4.36
C VAL A 117 -16.95 -2.90 5.74
N VAL A 118 -17.19 -1.80 6.45
CA VAL A 118 -17.77 -1.86 7.80
C VAL A 118 -19.18 -2.46 7.80
N LYS A 119 -20.00 -2.12 6.79
CA LYS A 119 -21.34 -2.70 6.67
C LYS A 119 -21.31 -4.20 6.42
N GLN A 120 -20.38 -4.69 5.59
CA GLN A 120 -20.23 -6.13 5.34
C GLN A 120 -19.87 -6.88 6.62
N ILE A 121 -18.97 -6.33 7.44
CA ILE A 121 -18.60 -6.93 8.74
C ILE A 121 -19.79 -6.90 9.70
N TYR A 122 -20.52 -5.79 9.75
CA TYR A 122 -21.63 -5.58 10.68
C TYR A 122 -22.87 -6.44 10.36
N GLN A 123 -23.11 -6.80 9.10
CA GLN A 123 -24.28 -7.58 8.66
C GLN A 123 -24.27 -9.06 9.07
N SER A 124 -23.29 -9.50 9.84
CA SER A 124 -23.22 -10.86 10.38
C SER A 124 -24.28 -11.12 11.47
N ASP A 125 -24.90 -12.31 11.45
CA ASP A 125 -25.95 -12.75 12.40
C ASP A 125 -25.44 -12.98 13.85
N GLN A 126 -24.19 -12.61 14.18
CA GLN A 126 -23.57 -12.85 15.49
C GLN A 126 -22.92 -11.58 16.10
N ILE A 127 -23.64 -10.47 16.12
CA ILE A 127 -23.14 -9.16 16.58
C ILE A 127 -22.48 -9.20 17.97
N GLU A 128 -23.06 -9.90 18.96
CA GLU A 128 -22.49 -10.01 20.31
C GLU A 128 -21.16 -10.77 20.35
N ASN A 129 -21.03 -11.83 19.55
CA ASN A 129 -19.75 -12.55 19.42
C ASN A 129 -18.71 -11.67 18.73
N ILE A 130 -19.09 -10.95 17.68
CA ILE A 130 -18.17 -10.03 16.99
C ILE A 130 -17.71 -8.90 17.92
N LEU A 131 -18.60 -8.39 18.76
CA LEU A 131 -18.28 -7.34 19.72
C LEU A 131 -17.13 -7.74 20.66
N SER A 132 -17.25 -8.91 21.28
CA SER A 132 -16.22 -9.41 22.21
C SER A 132 -14.92 -9.76 21.48
N GLN A 133 -15.00 -10.35 20.29
CA GLN A 133 -13.83 -10.68 19.48
C GLN A 133 -13.10 -9.42 18.98
N LEU A 134 -13.82 -8.40 18.52
CA LEU A 134 -13.24 -7.14 18.07
C LEU A 134 -12.49 -6.43 19.20
N GLU A 135 -13.07 -6.39 20.41
CA GLU A 135 -12.39 -5.81 21.56
C GLU A 135 -11.08 -6.55 21.85
N GLN A 136 -11.09 -7.89 21.80
CA GLN A 136 -9.90 -8.70 21.99
C GLN A 136 -8.86 -8.45 20.89
N GLU A 137 -9.27 -8.42 19.61
CA GLU A 137 -8.39 -8.14 18.48
C GLU A 137 -7.74 -6.76 18.58
N LEU A 138 -8.50 -5.72 18.95
CA LEU A 138 -7.96 -4.38 19.18
C LEU A 138 -6.94 -4.38 20.32
N ARG A 139 -7.22 -5.04 21.45
CA ARG A 139 -6.27 -5.16 22.56
C ARG A 139 -4.98 -5.86 22.12
N THR A 140 -5.09 -6.99 21.44
CA THR A 140 -3.94 -7.73 20.90
C THR A 140 -3.15 -6.88 19.91
N LEU A 141 -3.82 -6.14 19.01
CA LEU A 141 -3.16 -5.26 18.04
C LEU A 141 -2.30 -4.21 18.74
N TYR A 142 -2.86 -3.48 19.72
CA TYR A 142 -2.11 -2.44 20.42
C TYR A 142 -1.01 -3.01 21.33
N GLN A 143 -1.21 -4.16 21.97
CA GLN A 143 -0.13 -4.86 22.69
C GLN A 143 1.03 -5.24 21.76
N ASN A 144 0.74 -5.72 20.55
CA ASN A 144 1.76 -6.05 19.56
C ASN A 144 2.48 -4.81 19.01
N LEU A 145 1.79 -3.68 18.90
CA LEU A 145 2.39 -2.39 18.54
C LEU A 145 3.32 -1.90 19.67
N GLU A 146 2.92 -2.03 20.94
CA GLU A 146 3.71 -1.59 22.11
C GLU A 146 4.98 -2.43 22.23
N ALA A 147 4.92 -3.71 21.86
CA ALA A 147 6.10 -4.57 21.80
C ALA A 147 7.13 -4.14 20.73
N GLN A 148 6.70 -3.41 19.70
CA GLN A 148 7.59 -2.93 18.61
C GLN A 148 7.97 -1.44 18.75
N ARG A 149 7.25 -0.65 19.55
CA ARG A 149 7.44 0.80 19.68
C ARG A 149 7.17 1.27 21.10
N GLU A 150 8.04 2.16 21.57
CA GLU A 150 7.90 2.78 22.90
C GLU A 150 6.64 3.66 23.02
N LYS A 151 6.27 4.37 21.94
CA LYS A 151 5.09 5.22 21.87
C LYS A 151 4.25 4.87 20.65
N ILE A 152 2.94 4.92 20.83
CA ILE A 152 1.92 4.70 19.79
C ILE A 152 1.01 5.91 19.79
N TYR A 153 0.66 6.43 18.62
CA TYR A 153 -0.20 7.60 18.49
C TYR A 153 -1.56 7.29 17.88
N SER A 154 -1.70 6.17 17.16
CA SER A 154 -2.93 5.74 16.51
C SER A 154 -4.09 5.52 17.49
N HIS A 155 -3.83 5.15 18.74
CA HIS A 155 -4.90 4.97 19.75
C HIS A 155 -5.65 6.27 20.04
N TYR A 156 -4.99 7.43 19.99
CA TYR A 156 -5.63 8.75 20.14
C TYR A 156 -6.63 9.07 19.02
N LEU A 157 -6.54 8.37 17.89
CA LEU A 157 -7.40 8.58 16.73
C LEU A 157 -8.63 7.66 16.74
N LEU A 158 -8.74 6.73 17.69
CA LEU A 158 -9.95 5.94 17.85
C LEU A 158 -11.09 6.81 18.41
N THR A 159 -12.33 6.43 18.10
CA THR A 159 -13.54 7.11 18.59
C THR A 159 -14.64 6.10 18.85
N GLY A 160 -15.52 6.43 19.79
CA GLY A 160 -16.63 5.58 20.20
C GLY A 160 -17.82 6.39 20.68
N PHE A 161 -18.76 5.70 21.32
CA PHE A 161 -19.88 6.31 22.02
C PHE A 161 -19.37 7.26 23.11
N ASP A 162 -19.84 8.51 23.08
CA ASP A 162 -19.45 9.60 23.99
C ASP A 162 -17.93 9.90 24.10
N GLU A 163 -17.09 9.31 23.23
CA GLU A 163 -15.64 9.53 23.22
C GLU A 163 -15.16 10.01 21.84
N PRO A 164 -14.88 11.32 21.68
CA PRO A 164 -14.37 11.86 20.42
C PRO A 164 -12.87 11.52 20.23
N MET A 165 -12.44 11.33 18.98
CA MET A 165 -11.01 11.22 18.68
C MET A 165 -10.27 12.55 18.88
N TYR A 166 -8.96 12.46 19.09
CA TYR A 166 -8.08 13.62 19.12
C TYR A 166 -7.68 14.07 17.71
N THR A 167 -7.34 15.35 17.58
CA THR A 167 -6.69 15.91 16.40
C THR A 167 -5.17 15.74 16.48
N PHE A 168 -4.48 15.71 15.34
CA PHE A 168 -3.01 15.71 15.31
C PHE A 168 -2.38 16.86 16.11
N THR A 169 -3.02 18.03 16.08
CA THR A 169 -2.57 19.19 16.88
C THR A 169 -2.69 18.93 18.37
N GLN A 170 -3.80 18.32 18.83
CA GLN A 170 -3.96 17.94 20.24
C GLN A 170 -2.95 16.88 20.65
N ILE A 171 -2.73 15.85 19.83
CA ILE A 171 -1.74 14.79 20.10
C ILE A 171 -0.33 15.41 20.21
N SER A 172 0.04 16.27 19.26
CA SER A 172 1.32 17.00 19.26
C SER A 172 1.54 17.79 20.56
N MET A 173 0.49 18.45 21.07
CA MET A 173 0.54 19.19 22.34
C MET A 173 0.63 18.26 23.57
N ILE A 174 -0.18 17.20 23.62
CA ILE A 174 -0.22 16.24 24.74
C ILE A 174 1.11 15.53 24.89
N GLU A 175 1.65 15.04 23.76
CA GLU A 175 2.86 14.22 23.72
C GLU A 175 4.15 15.05 23.60
N SER A 176 4.01 16.38 23.45
CA SER A 176 5.13 17.32 23.22
C SER A 176 6.03 16.88 22.06
N ILE A 177 5.41 16.45 20.95
CA ILE A 177 6.08 15.96 19.75
C ILE A 177 5.81 16.90 18.57
N GLU A 178 6.83 17.14 17.75
CA GLU A 178 6.68 17.95 16.53
C GLU A 178 5.73 17.29 15.53
N SER A 179 4.95 18.13 14.82
CA SER A 179 3.88 17.63 13.94
C SER A 179 4.39 16.78 12.77
N GLU A 180 5.59 17.07 12.27
CA GLU A 180 6.21 16.30 11.19
C GLU A 180 6.68 14.91 11.67
N ASP A 181 7.25 14.82 12.87
CA ASP A 181 7.65 13.57 13.51
C ASP A 181 6.43 12.72 13.87
N LEU A 182 5.39 13.34 14.44
CA LEU A 182 4.11 12.67 14.70
C LEU A 182 3.53 12.05 13.42
N PHE A 183 3.56 12.78 12.31
CA PHE A 183 3.10 12.25 11.02
C PHE A 183 3.95 11.07 10.54
N LYS A 184 5.28 11.13 10.72
CA LYS A 184 6.18 10.01 10.39
C LYS A 184 5.82 8.78 11.23
N MET A 185 5.71 8.93 12.54
CA MET A 185 5.39 7.85 13.47
C MET A 185 4.03 7.23 13.14
N PHE A 186 3.01 8.06 12.94
CA PHE A 186 1.68 7.58 12.56
C PHE A 186 1.69 6.83 11.23
N TYR A 187 2.41 7.32 10.21
CA TYR A 187 2.55 6.58 8.95
C TYR A 187 3.17 5.18 9.16
N GLU A 188 4.22 5.09 9.97
CA GLU A 188 4.84 3.79 10.23
C GLU A 188 3.92 2.86 11.04
N GLU A 189 3.10 3.41 11.94
CA GLU A 189 2.03 2.66 12.61
C GLU A 189 0.97 2.17 11.64
N LEU A 190 0.55 2.98 10.65
CA LEU A 190 -0.38 2.52 9.60
C LEU A 190 0.20 1.32 8.83
N VAL A 191 1.50 1.36 8.50
CA VAL A 191 2.18 0.23 7.85
C VAL A 191 2.17 -1.00 8.77
N LEU A 192 2.53 -0.85 10.05
CA LEU A 192 2.54 -1.95 11.01
C LEU A 192 1.16 -2.56 11.21
N ILE A 193 0.14 -1.72 11.45
CA ILE A 193 -1.25 -2.15 11.60
C ILE A 193 -1.68 -2.94 10.38
N TYR A 194 -1.44 -2.43 9.17
CA TYR A 194 -1.80 -3.13 7.94
C TYR A 194 -1.13 -4.49 7.82
N LEU A 195 0.17 -4.60 8.11
CA LEU A 195 0.88 -5.88 8.03
C LEU A 195 0.36 -6.86 9.09
N MET A 196 0.25 -6.44 10.35
CA MET A 196 -0.19 -7.29 11.46
C MET A 196 -1.57 -7.90 11.21
N ILE A 197 -2.55 -7.10 10.81
CA ILE A 197 -3.92 -7.59 10.58
C ILE A 197 -4.02 -8.52 9.36
N ASN A 198 -3.06 -8.50 8.44
CA ASN A 198 -3.10 -9.32 7.23
C ASN A 198 -2.25 -10.58 7.29
N GLU A 199 -1.23 -10.61 8.13
CA GLU A 199 -0.26 -11.70 8.18
C GLU A 199 -0.53 -12.69 9.32
N SER A 200 -1.38 -12.33 10.29
CA SER A 200 -1.75 -13.21 11.41
C SER A 200 -3.22 -13.65 11.36
N SER A 201 -3.45 -14.93 11.66
CA SER A 201 -4.78 -15.50 11.89
C SER A 201 -5.44 -15.01 13.18
N ASP A 202 -4.72 -14.27 14.02
CA ASP A 202 -5.23 -13.70 15.28
C ASP A 202 -6.22 -12.54 15.06
N PHE A 203 -6.35 -12.05 13.81
CA PHE A 203 -7.16 -10.89 13.45
C PHE A 203 -8.28 -11.18 12.44
N PRO A 204 -9.17 -12.17 12.67
CA PRO A 204 -10.22 -12.53 11.70
C PRO A 204 -11.23 -11.40 11.40
N ILE A 205 -11.44 -10.45 12.30
CA ILE A 205 -12.32 -9.30 12.07
C ILE A 205 -11.53 -8.12 11.49
N LEU A 206 -10.42 -7.73 12.12
CA LEU A 206 -9.65 -6.57 11.69
C LEU A 206 -9.00 -6.78 10.31
N SER A 207 -8.64 -8.01 9.94
CA SER A 207 -8.18 -8.33 8.58
C SER A 207 -9.18 -7.94 7.49
N GLN A 208 -10.48 -7.99 7.79
CA GLN A 208 -11.54 -7.57 6.85
C GLN A 208 -11.57 -6.05 6.65
N CYS A 209 -10.99 -5.26 7.57
CA CYS A 209 -10.82 -3.82 7.40
C CYS A 209 -9.73 -3.46 6.39
N ALA A 210 -8.89 -4.40 5.95
CA ALA A 210 -7.80 -4.14 5.05
C ALA A 210 -8.29 -3.86 3.62
N LEU A 211 -8.17 -2.60 3.19
CA LEU A 211 -8.44 -2.23 1.80
C LEU A 211 -7.34 -2.77 0.88
N ARG A 212 -7.75 -3.18 -0.32
CA ARG A 212 -6.89 -3.81 -1.33
C ARG A 212 -6.76 -2.91 -2.56
N LEU A 213 -5.75 -3.21 -3.37
CA LEU A 213 -5.52 -2.52 -4.64
C LEU A 213 -6.50 -3.04 -5.70
N HIS A 214 -7.19 -2.13 -6.37
CA HIS A 214 -8.10 -2.47 -7.46
C HIS A 214 -7.42 -2.32 -8.82
N VAL A 215 -7.75 -3.23 -9.73
CA VAL A 215 -7.41 -3.15 -11.15
C VAL A 215 -8.52 -2.44 -11.91
N SER A 216 -8.15 -1.77 -13.00
CA SER A 216 -9.14 -1.16 -13.90
C SER A 216 -9.92 -2.23 -14.68
N GLN A 217 -11.08 -1.86 -15.22
CA GLN A 217 -11.91 -2.76 -16.02
C GLN A 217 -11.17 -3.45 -17.19
N PRO A 218 -10.32 -2.75 -17.99
CA PRO A 218 -9.56 -3.41 -19.05
C PRO A 218 -8.59 -4.48 -18.52
N VAL A 219 -7.91 -4.19 -17.42
CA VAL A 219 -7.01 -5.17 -16.77
C VAL A 219 -7.78 -6.40 -16.28
N HIS A 220 -8.98 -6.21 -15.73
CA HIS A 220 -9.85 -7.30 -15.34
C HIS A 220 -10.31 -8.15 -16.56
N GLN A 221 -10.63 -7.51 -17.69
CA GLN A 221 -10.98 -8.21 -18.93
C GLN A 221 -9.80 -9.06 -19.44
N THR A 222 -8.60 -8.51 -19.42
CA THR A 222 -7.38 -9.24 -19.76
C THR A 222 -7.21 -10.47 -18.87
N ALA A 223 -7.39 -10.33 -17.55
CA ALA A 223 -7.32 -11.47 -16.62
C ALA A 223 -8.37 -12.56 -16.93
N GLN A 224 -9.60 -12.18 -17.28
CA GLN A 224 -10.65 -13.13 -17.67
C GLN A 224 -10.29 -13.90 -18.94
N LEU A 225 -9.71 -13.23 -19.95
CA LEU A 225 -9.31 -13.87 -21.20
C LEU A 225 -8.08 -14.78 -21.02
N LEU A 226 -7.14 -14.41 -20.14
CA LEU A 226 -6.03 -15.28 -19.73
C LEU A 226 -6.55 -16.56 -19.08
N ASN A 227 -7.50 -16.46 -18.16
CA ASN A 227 -8.14 -17.61 -17.51
C ASN A 227 -8.91 -18.52 -18.48
N GLN A 228 -9.28 -18.01 -19.66
CA GLN A 228 -9.89 -18.79 -20.74
C GLN A 228 -8.84 -19.47 -21.65
N GLY A 229 -7.54 -19.29 -21.37
CA GLY A 229 -6.45 -19.91 -22.12
C GLY A 229 -6.02 -19.15 -23.38
N TYR A 230 -6.47 -17.90 -23.59
CA TYR A 230 -6.01 -17.10 -24.71
C TYR A 230 -4.60 -16.55 -24.47
N ASN A 231 -3.78 -16.54 -25.52
CA ASN A 231 -2.45 -15.91 -25.49
C ASN A 231 -2.53 -14.38 -25.67
N LEU A 232 -1.44 -13.68 -25.34
CA LEU A 232 -1.36 -12.21 -25.36
C LEU A 232 -1.77 -11.61 -26.72
N GLN A 233 -1.30 -12.19 -27.83
CA GLN A 233 -1.65 -11.75 -29.18
C GLN A 233 -3.15 -11.83 -29.44
N LYS A 234 -3.79 -12.92 -29.04
CA LYS A 234 -5.23 -13.11 -29.21
C LYS A 234 -6.02 -12.15 -28.33
N ILE A 235 -5.58 -11.92 -27.09
CA ILE A 235 -6.19 -10.96 -26.18
C ILE A 235 -6.11 -9.54 -26.76
N ALA A 236 -4.92 -9.14 -27.24
CA ALA A 236 -4.71 -7.84 -27.87
C ALA A 236 -5.66 -7.61 -29.07
N GLN A 237 -5.90 -8.66 -29.87
CA GLN A 237 -6.87 -8.63 -30.97
C GLN A 237 -8.32 -8.49 -30.48
N ILE A 238 -8.71 -9.22 -29.43
CA ILE A 238 -10.06 -9.18 -28.86
C ILE A 238 -10.35 -7.80 -28.25
N GLU A 239 -9.40 -7.25 -27.49
CA GLU A 239 -9.54 -5.95 -26.83
C GLU A 239 -9.27 -4.75 -27.76
N GLY A 240 -8.73 -4.99 -28.96
CA GLY A 240 -8.41 -3.92 -29.93
C GLY A 240 -7.24 -3.03 -29.49
N VAL A 241 -6.28 -3.58 -28.74
CA VAL A 241 -5.10 -2.87 -28.22
C VAL A 241 -3.81 -3.51 -28.73
N ARG A 242 -2.65 -2.92 -28.39
CA ARG A 242 -1.34 -3.51 -28.73
C ARG A 242 -0.97 -4.59 -27.71
N GLU A 243 -0.15 -5.54 -28.13
CA GLU A 243 0.37 -6.59 -27.25
C GLU A 243 1.06 -6.01 -26.00
N ASN A 244 1.88 -4.96 -26.16
CA ASN A 244 2.50 -4.27 -25.03
C ASN A 244 1.50 -3.67 -24.04
N THR A 245 0.28 -3.33 -24.47
CA THR A 245 -0.78 -2.88 -23.56
C THR A 245 -1.27 -4.04 -22.68
N ILE A 246 -1.36 -5.25 -23.25
CA ILE A 246 -1.70 -6.46 -22.51
C ILE A 246 -0.57 -6.84 -21.54
N GLU A 247 0.69 -6.72 -21.95
CA GLU A 247 1.85 -6.87 -21.05
C GLU A 247 1.76 -5.91 -19.85
N ASP A 248 1.44 -4.62 -20.10
CA ASP A 248 1.26 -3.62 -19.04
C ASP A 248 0.05 -3.97 -18.14
N HIS A 249 -1.03 -4.55 -18.68
CA HIS A 249 -2.16 -5.05 -17.87
C HIS A 249 -1.75 -6.22 -16.98
N ILE A 250 -0.97 -7.18 -17.51
CA ILE A 250 -0.46 -8.32 -16.75
C ILE A 250 0.42 -7.84 -15.61
N LEU A 251 1.35 -6.92 -15.88
CA LEU A 251 2.16 -6.29 -14.84
C LEU A 251 1.30 -5.61 -13.76
N ASP A 252 0.19 -4.94 -14.12
CA ASP A 252 -0.72 -4.33 -13.14
C ASP A 252 -1.39 -5.39 -12.23
N LEU A 253 -1.70 -6.59 -12.76
CA LEU A 253 -2.22 -7.70 -11.97
C LEU A 253 -1.22 -8.19 -10.92
N PHE A 254 0.04 -8.42 -11.31
CA PHE A 254 1.10 -8.84 -10.39
C PHE A 254 1.42 -7.76 -9.35
N MET A 255 1.59 -6.51 -9.78
CA MET A 255 1.89 -5.40 -8.87
C MET A 255 0.80 -5.21 -7.80
N LYS A 256 -0.46 -5.53 -8.13
CA LYS A 256 -1.64 -5.37 -7.26
C LYS A 256 -2.12 -6.65 -6.57
N ASN A 257 -1.27 -7.67 -6.50
CA ASN A 257 -1.57 -8.92 -5.76
C ASN A 257 -2.81 -9.65 -6.32
N GLN A 258 -3.08 -9.52 -7.62
CA GLN A 258 -4.20 -10.20 -8.30
C GLN A 258 -3.74 -11.41 -9.13
N MET A 259 -2.42 -11.64 -9.22
CA MET A 259 -1.80 -12.73 -9.99
C MET A 259 -0.43 -13.05 -9.38
N TYR A 260 -0.05 -14.34 -9.37
CA TYR A 260 1.18 -14.83 -8.71
C TYR A 260 1.93 -15.91 -9.52
N ASN A 261 1.38 -16.35 -10.64
CA ASN A 261 1.93 -17.38 -11.52
C ASN A 261 3.00 -16.80 -12.45
N TYR A 262 4.17 -16.46 -11.89
CA TYR A 262 5.30 -15.89 -12.66
C TYR A 262 5.82 -16.82 -13.76
N GLN A 263 5.76 -18.14 -13.55
CA GLN A 263 6.32 -19.15 -14.46
C GLN A 263 5.67 -19.13 -15.86
N ASP A 264 4.43 -18.65 -15.95
CA ASP A 264 3.70 -18.56 -17.21
C ASP A 264 4.22 -17.44 -18.13
N PHE A 265 5.00 -16.50 -17.57
CA PHE A 265 5.44 -15.29 -18.26
C PHE A 265 6.95 -15.07 -18.23
N LEU A 266 7.67 -15.73 -17.32
CA LEU A 266 9.12 -15.62 -17.15
C LEU A 266 9.84 -16.83 -17.75
N HIS A 267 10.02 -16.84 -19.07
CA HIS A 267 10.63 -17.97 -19.78
C HIS A 267 12.16 -17.97 -19.74
N HIS A 268 12.77 -16.78 -19.72
CA HIS A 268 14.22 -16.60 -19.74
C HIS A 268 14.80 -16.18 -18.38
N PHE A 269 13.97 -16.08 -17.35
CA PHE A 269 14.38 -15.72 -15.99
C PHE A 269 15.20 -16.85 -15.35
N ASN A 270 16.23 -16.47 -14.60
CA ASN A 270 17.12 -17.41 -13.91
C ASN A 270 17.73 -16.79 -12.64
N GLN A 271 18.46 -17.62 -11.90
CA GLN A 271 19.14 -17.21 -10.66
C GLN A 271 20.17 -16.09 -10.86
N GLU A 272 20.78 -15.99 -12.04
CA GLU A 272 21.74 -14.91 -12.33
C GLU A 272 21.05 -13.55 -12.30
N PHE A 273 19.80 -13.46 -12.78
CA PHE A 273 19.01 -12.23 -12.68
C PHE A 273 18.81 -11.80 -11.22
N ILE A 274 18.44 -12.74 -10.34
CA ILE A 274 18.25 -12.47 -8.90
C ILE A 274 19.56 -11.98 -8.28
N ASN A 275 20.66 -12.69 -8.54
CA ASN A 275 21.98 -12.32 -8.02
C ASN A 275 22.40 -10.92 -8.47
N GLN A 276 22.17 -10.59 -9.75
CA GLN A 276 22.50 -9.27 -10.28
C GLN A 276 21.60 -8.19 -9.69
N TYR A 277 20.29 -8.45 -9.54
CA TYR A 277 19.36 -7.50 -8.94
C TYR A 277 19.73 -7.21 -7.48
N ASN A 278 20.11 -8.24 -6.71
CA ASN A 278 20.51 -8.07 -5.31
C ASN A 278 21.84 -7.31 -5.16
N ALA A 279 22.78 -7.53 -6.09
CA ALA A 279 24.05 -6.80 -6.10
C ALA A 279 23.89 -5.33 -6.53
N GLU A 280 23.04 -5.07 -7.53
CA GLU A 280 22.76 -3.74 -8.05
C GLU A 280 21.24 -3.53 -8.19
N PRO A 281 20.54 -3.24 -7.08
CA PRO A 281 19.10 -3.04 -7.11
C PRO A 281 18.74 -1.71 -7.79
N TYR A 282 17.48 -1.59 -8.17
CA TYR A 282 16.87 -0.33 -8.64
C TYR A 282 17.44 0.27 -9.92
N GLN A 283 18.33 -0.43 -10.63
CA GLN A 283 18.98 0.08 -11.84
C GLN A 283 17.94 0.38 -12.93
N ARG A 284 18.35 1.22 -13.89
CA ARG A 284 17.50 1.51 -15.06
C ARG A 284 17.30 0.23 -15.88
N LEU A 285 16.08 0.00 -16.37
CA LEU A 285 15.72 -1.17 -17.20
C LEU A 285 16.71 -1.45 -18.34
N LYS A 286 17.24 -0.40 -18.96
CA LYS A 286 18.25 -0.52 -20.01
C LYS A 286 19.50 -1.32 -19.57
N ARG A 287 19.98 -1.13 -18.33
CA ARG A 287 21.14 -1.87 -17.80
C ARG A 287 20.84 -3.36 -17.66
N TYR A 288 19.66 -3.71 -17.14
CA TYR A 288 19.24 -5.11 -17.08
C TYR A 288 19.11 -5.69 -18.50
N LYS A 289 18.53 -4.94 -19.45
CA LYS A 289 18.35 -5.40 -20.83
C LYS A 289 19.68 -5.58 -21.59
N GLU A 290 20.70 -4.78 -21.29
CA GLU A 290 22.03 -4.94 -21.87
C GLU A 290 22.74 -6.20 -21.38
N ARG A 291 22.47 -6.65 -20.15
CA ARG A 291 23.06 -7.86 -19.57
C ARG A 291 22.25 -9.13 -19.87
N PHE A 292 20.93 -9.02 -19.83
CA PHE A 292 19.98 -10.11 -20.08
C PHE A 292 19.29 -9.86 -21.43
N ASP A 293 20.06 -9.97 -22.50
CA ASP A 293 19.63 -9.64 -23.87
C ASP A 293 18.54 -10.60 -24.40
N ASN A 294 18.49 -11.82 -23.88
CA ASN A 294 17.46 -12.84 -24.14
C ASN A 294 16.10 -12.52 -23.49
N MET A 295 16.06 -11.77 -22.39
CA MET A 295 14.81 -11.41 -21.71
C MET A 295 14.14 -10.22 -22.38
N SER A 296 12.83 -10.28 -22.63
CA SER A 296 12.05 -9.12 -23.07
C SER A 296 12.00 -8.02 -21.98
N TYR A 297 11.67 -6.78 -22.35
CA TYR A 297 11.44 -5.73 -21.36
C TYR A 297 10.29 -6.07 -20.40
N PHE A 298 9.27 -6.79 -20.88
CA PHE A 298 8.18 -7.29 -20.05
C PHE A 298 8.70 -8.30 -19.01
N GLU A 299 9.48 -9.31 -19.42
CA GLU A 299 10.08 -10.28 -18.50
C GLU A 299 10.97 -9.60 -17.45
N ILE A 300 11.80 -8.63 -17.86
CA ILE A 300 12.66 -7.88 -16.92
C ILE A 300 11.81 -7.11 -15.90
N LYS A 301 10.75 -6.41 -16.34
CA LYS A 301 9.86 -5.69 -15.42
C LYS A 301 9.15 -6.65 -14.46
N LEU A 302 8.64 -7.77 -14.98
CA LEU A 302 7.91 -8.75 -14.18
C LEU A 302 8.82 -9.43 -13.15
N ALA A 303 10.05 -9.77 -13.52
CA ALA A 303 11.06 -10.28 -12.60
C ALA A 303 11.37 -9.27 -11.48
N ILE A 304 11.55 -7.98 -11.81
CA ILE A 304 11.76 -6.92 -10.82
C ILE A 304 10.55 -6.81 -9.87
N VAL A 305 9.32 -6.90 -10.39
CA VAL A 305 8.10 -6.87 -9.56
C VAL A 305 8.09 -8.06 -8.60
N GLY A 306 8.36 -9.27 -9.07
CA GLY A 306 8.38 -10.46 -8.22
C GLY A 306 9.42 -10.39 -7.11
N ILE A 307 10.65 -9.96 -7.44
CA ILE A 307 11.72 -9.79 -6.43
C ILE A 307 11.36 -8.68 -5.44
N ALA A 308 10.89 -7.52 -5.93
CA ALA A 308 10.55 -6.39 -5.06
C ALA A 308 9.36 -6.65 -4.12
N LYS A 309 8.55 -7.66 -4.42
CA LYS A 309 7.42 -8.10 -3.59
C LYS A 309 7.76 -9.31 -2.70
N GLY A 310 8.96 -9.89 -2.82
CA GLY A 310 9.35 -11.10 -2.09
C GLY A 310 8.62 -12.35 -2.59
N GLU A 311 8.21 -12.37 -3.86
CA GLU A 311 7.50 -13.49 -4.49
C GLU A 311 8.44 -14.32 -5.40
N LEU A 312 9.60 -13.75 -5.75
CA LEU A 312 10.69 -14.43 -6.44
C LEU A 312 11.96 -14.27 -5.60
N ASP A 313 12.33 -15.34 -4.90
CA ASP A 313 13.54 -15.41 -4.09
C ASP A 313 14.52 -16.46 -4.63
N ALA A 314 15.75 -16.39 -4.11
CA ALA A 314 16.83 -17.34 -4.38
C ALA A 314 16.62 -18.70 -3.70
#